data_AF-W1XV76-F1
#
_entry.id   AF-W1XV76-F1
#
_cell.length_a   1.000
_cell.length_b   1.000
_cell.length_c   1.000
_cell.angle_alpha   90.00
_cell.angle_beta   90.00
_cell.angle_gamma   90.00
#
_symmetry.space_group_name_H-M   'P 1'
#
loop_
_entity.id
_entity.type
_entity.pdbx_description
1 polymer ?
#
loop_
_entity_poly.entity_id
_entity_poly.type
_entity_poly.pdbx_seq_one_letter_code
_entity_poly.pdbx_strand_id
1 'polypeptide(L)' 'MHISIVGITGYTGLELLRLALNHPHVTVSSIH' A
#
# COMPACT_ATOMS: atom_id res chain seq x y z
N MET A 1 10.89 5.11 -0.39
CA MET A 1 10.19 5.11 -1.69
C MET A 1 8.72 5.41 -1.44
N HIS A 2 8.19 6.46 -2.07
CA HIS A 2 6.78 6.82 -1.94
C HIS A 2 5.97 6.08 -2.99
N ILE A 3 4.88 5.43 -2.56
CA ILE A 3 4.00 4.66 -3.45
C ILE A 3 2.55 5.12 -3.31
N SER A 4 1.77 4.83 -4.34
CA SER A 4 0.32 4.98 -4.35
C SER A 4 -0.32 3.64 -4.67
N ILE A 5 -1.38 3.28 -3.95
CA ILE A 5 -2.10 2.02 -4.15
C ILE A 5 -3.42 2.35 -4.84
N VAL A 6 -3.69 1.73 -6.00
CA VAL A 6 -4.94 1.88 -6.76
C VAL A 6 -5.71 0.56 -6.71
N GLY A 7 -7.01 0.62 -6.45
CA GLY A 7 -7.87 -0.56 -6.34
C GLY A 7 -7.72 -1.25 -4.98
N ILE A 8 -7.61 -0.47 -3.89
CA ILE A 8 -7.37 -1.05 -2.56
C ILE A 8 -8.51 -1.94 -2.05
N THR A 9 -9.71 -1.78 -2.59
CA THR A 9 -10.92 -2.48 -2.13
C THR A 9 -10.88 -3.99 -2.36
N GLY A 10 -10.00 -4.48 -3.24
CA GLY A 10 -9.74 -5.90 -3.40
C GLY A 10 -8.85 -6.46 -2.27
N TYR A 11 -8.98 -7.77 -2.00
CA TYR A 11 -8.14 -8.46 -1.02
C TYR A 11 -6.64 -8.24 -1.26
N THR A 12 -6.21 -8.31 -2.52
CA THR A 12 -4.82 -8.05 -2.91
C THR A 12 -4.36 -6.64 -2.54
N GLY A 13 -5.23 -5.63 -2.71
CA GLY A 13 -4.91 -4.25 -2.37
C GLY A 13 -4.71 -4.06 -0.88
N LEU A 14 -5.57 -4.67 -0.06
CA LEU A 14 -5.44 -4.67 1.40
C LEU A 14 -4.16 -5.39 1.86
N GLU A 15 -3.81 -6.50 1.22
CA GLU A 15 -2.61 -7.26 1.58
C GLU A 15 -1.33 -6.51 1.23
N LEU A 16 -1.32 -5.82 0.08
CA LEU A 16 -0.24 -4.92 -0.31
C LEU A 16 -0.11 -3.75 0.66
N LEU A 17 -1.22 -3.16 1.12
CA LEU A 17 -1.18 -2.12 2.14
C LEU A 17 -0.57 -2.65 3.44
N ARG A 18 -0.98 -3.85 3.91
CA ARG A 18 -0.42 -4.46 5.12
C ARG A 18 1.09 -4.65 5.02
N LEU A 19 1.58 -5.13 3.89
CA LEU A 19 3.02 -5.30 3.64
C LEU A 19 3.74 -3.95 3.58
N ALA A 20 3.18 -2.98 2.85
CA ALA A 20 3.77 -1.65 2.70
C ALA A 20 3.89 -0.90 4.04
N LEU A 21 2.88 -1.01 4.92
CA LEU A 21 2.89 -0.39 6.25
C LEU A 21 3.95 -0.98 7.19
N ASN A 22 4.38 -2.22 6.96
CA ASN A 22 5.40 -2.89 7.77
C ASN A 22 6.79 -2.87 7.13
N HIS A 23 6.97 -2.17 6.00
CA HIS A 23 8.24 -2.16 5.29
C HIS A 23 9.04 -0.87 5.57
N PRO A 24 10.29 -0.96 6.06
CA PRO A 24 11.03 0.19 6.58
C PRO A 24 11.37 1.26 5.53
N HIS A 25 11.39 0.89 4.24
CA HIS A 25 11.78 1.80 3.16
C HIS A 25 10.61 2.23 2.25
N VAL A 26 9.38 1.88 2.61
CA VAL A 26 8.19 2.21 1.80
C VAL A 26 7.26 3.09 2.61
N THR A 27 6.70 4.11 1.97
CA THR A 27 5.69 4.99 2.57
C THR A 27 4.53 5.13 1.61
N VAL A 28 3.33 4.79 2.08
CA VAL A 28 2.11 4.95 1.28
C VAL A 28 1.70 6.41 1.33
N SER A 29 1.78 7.08 0.18
CA SER A 29 1.48 8.50 0.03
C SER A 29 0.03 8.77 -0.37
N SER A 30 -0.62 7.80 -1.02
CA SER A 30 -2.01 7.91 -1.44
C SER A 30 -2.65 6.54 -1.69
N ILE A 31 -3.97 6.49 -1.56
CA ILE A 31 -4.79 5.30 -1.81
C ILE A 31 -5.98 5.74 -2.68
N HIS A 32 -6.26 5.00 -3.76
CA HIS A 32 -7.36 5.24 -4.70
C HIS A 32 -8.14 3.95 -5.00
#